data_AF-A0A9D3U7J5-F1
#
_entry.id   AF-A0A9D3U7J5-F1
#
_cell.length_a   1.000
_cell.length_b   1.000
_cell.length_c   1.000
_cell.angle_alpha   90.00
_cell.angle_beta   90.00
_cell.angle_gamma   90.00
#
_symmetry.space_group_name_H-M   'P 1'
#
loop_
_entity.id
_entity.type
_entity.pdbx_description
1 polymer ?
#
loop_
_entity_poly.entity_id
_entity_poly.type
_entity_poly.pdbx_seq_one_letter_code
_entity_poly.pdbx_strand_id
1 'polypeptide(L)'
;MLNDFAAARGFVCDHNGGWIIGYCRYVGNCTGVEAELWGILDALNLLLDRSFEKVLIQTDSLEAVNAIQEGSSGFSNSALVRRIHFALAALKQWKIQHISRSENLVADSLAKSVRSRSLGLRLIVDPPMRI
;
A
#
# COMPACT_ATOMS: atom_id res chain seq x y z
N MET A 1 -3.49 28.87 -0.79
CA MET A 1 -2.43 27.86 -0.74
C MET A 1 -3.05 26.61 -0.11
N LEU A 2 -3.54 25.68 -0.93
CA LEU A 2 -4.12 24.42 -0.44
C LEU A 2 -2.95 23.57 0.03
N ASN A 3 -2.92 23.22 1.32
CA ASN A 3 -2.04 22.17 1.80
C ASN A 3 -2.56 20.87 1.18
N ASP A 4 -1.91 20.37 0.14
CA ASP A 4 -2.26 19.09 -0.47
C ASP A 4 -1.91 17.98 0.52
N PHE A 5 -2.94 17.48 1.19
CA PHE A 5 -2.83 16.44 2.19
C PHE A 5 -2.81 15.08 1.51
N ALA A 6 -1.76 14.29 1.76
CA ALA A 6 -1.62 12.96 1.20
C ALA A 6 -2.13 11.87 2.16
N ALA A 7 -2.77 10.86 1.59
CA ALA A 7 -3.27 9.69 2.29
C ALA A 7 -2.83 8.42 1.55
N ALA A 8 -2.34 7.45 2.31
CA ALA A 8 -2.00 6.12 1.84
C ALA A 8 -3.21 5.20 2.04
N ARG A 9 -3.58 4.41 1.03
CA ARG A 9 -4.74 3.53 1.09
C ARG A 9 -4.51 2.26 0.29
N GLY A 10 -5.22 1.21 0.65
CA GLY A 10 -5.21 -0.03 -0.10
C GLY A 10 -6.10 -1.07 0.55
N PHE A 11 -6.04 -2.28 0.01
CA PHE A 11 -6.71 -3.42 0.56
C PHE A 11 -5.90 -4.68 0.31
N VAL A 12 -6.24 -5.72 1.06
CA VAL A 12 -5.69 -7.05 0.95
C VAL A 12 -6.83 -7.98 0.57
N CYS A 13 -6.59 -8.79 -0.45
CA CYS A 13 -7.46 -9.90 -0.83
C CYS A 13 -6.71 -11.23 -0.74
N ASP A 14 -7.48 -12.31 -0.61
CA ASP A 14 -6.95 -13.67 -0.75
C ASP A 14 -6.65 -14.02 -2.22
N HIS A 15 -6.15 -15.22 -2.45
CA HIS A 15 -5.80 -15.72 -3.79
C HIS A 15 -7.01 -15.90 -4.73
N ASN A 16 -8.24 -15.90 -4.21
CA ASN A 16 -9.48 -15.96 -4.98
C ASN A 16 -10.10 -14.56 -5.18
N GLY A 17 -9.41 -13.49 -4.74
CA GLY A 17 -9.92 -12.12 -4.79
C GLY A 17 -10.89 -11.78 -3.64
N GLY A 18 -11.06 -12.68 -2.66
CA GLY A 18 -11.90 -12.47 -1.49
C GLY A 18 -11.32 -11.38 -0.59
N TRP A 19 -12.15 -10.43 -0.15
CA TRP A 19 -11.74 -9.35 0.74
C TRP A 19 -11.23 -9.89 2.08
N ILE A 20 -10.02 -9.48 2.45
CA ILE A 20 -9.46 -9.75 3.78
C ILE A 20 -9.59 -8.51 4.65
N ILE A 21 -9.01 -7.39 4.20
CA ILE A 21 -8.99 -6.15 4.98
C ILE A 21 -8.63 -4.95 4.10
N GLY A 22 -9.31 -3.83 4.32
CA GLY A 22 -8.95 -2.54 3.75
C GLY A 22 -8.17 -1.72 4.77
N TYR A 23 -7.37 -0.78 4.30
CA TYR A 23 -6.64 0.12 5.18
C TYR A 23 -6.51 1.51 4.58
N CYS A 24 -6.42 2.49 5.47
CA CYS A 24 -6.14 3.87 5.10
C CYS A 24 -5.36 4.57 6.21
N ARG A 25 -4.37 5.37 5.82
CA ARG A 25 -3.56 6.18 6.71
C ARG A 25 -3.52 7.60 6.18
N TYR A 26 -3.70 8.55 7.09
CA TYR A 26 -3.31 9.93 6.83
C TYR A 26 -1.80 10.08 7.04
N VAL A 27 -1.07 10.47 5.99
CA VAL A 27 0.40 10.54 6.00
C VAL A 27 0.89 11.98 6.23
N GLY A 28 0.09 12.98 5.86
CA GLY A 28 0.43 14.39 6.03
C GLY A 28 0.95 15.01 4.73
N ASN A 29 2.01 15.83 4.83
CA ASN A 29 2.62 16.46 3.66
C ASN A 29 3.68 15.52 3.07
N CYS A 30 3.35 14.86 1.96
CA CYS A 30 4.27 14.01 1.22
C CYS A 30 3.89 13.98 -0.27
N THR A 31 4.82 13.51 -1.10
CA THR A 31 4.59 13.27 -2.52
C THR A 31 3.64 12.09 -2.74
N GLY A 32 3.05 11.98 -3.93
CA GLY A 32 2.21 10.84 -4.31
C GLY A 32 2.95 9.51 -4.17
N VAL A 33 4.20 9.44 -4.62
CA VAL A 33 5.05 8.23 -4.49
C VAL A 33 5.30 7.86 -3.03
N GLU A 34 5.58 8.84 -2.17
CA GLU A 34 5.76 8.58 -0.75
C GLU A 34 4.46 8.05 -0.11
N ALA A 35 3.30 8.58 -0.49
CA ALA A 35 2.01 8.08 -0.01
C ALA A 35 1.80 6.61 -0.43
N GLU A 36 2.12 6.26 -1.68
CA GLU A 36 2.06 4.89 -2.18
C GLU A 36 3.01 3.95 -1.42
N LEU A 37 4.28 4.37 -1.23
CA LEU A 37 5.26 3.60 -0.47
C LEU A 37 4.84 3.40 0.99
N TRP A 38 4.24 4.41 1.63
CA TRP A 38 3.64 4.27 2.96
C TRP A 38 2.51 3.25 2.97
N GLY A 39 1.65 3.27 1.95
CA GLY A 39 0.56 2.31 1.79
C GLY A 39 1.05 0.89 1.64
N ILE A 40 2.11 0.68 0.85
CA ILE A 40 2.75 -0.63 0.69
C ILE A 40 3.34 -1.10 2.02
N LEU A 41 4.06 -0.24 2.75
CA LEU A 41 4.63 -0.60 4.05
C LEU A 41 3.55 -1.01 5.06
N ASP A 42 2.43 -0.29 5.10
CA ASP A 42 1.29 -0.63 5.96
C ASP A 42 0.69 -1.99 5.61
N ALA A 43 0.43 -2.25 4.32
CA ALA A 43 -0.05 -3.56 3.86
C ALA A 43 0.91 -4.69 4.26
N LEU A 44 2.22 -4.50 4.08
CA LEU A 44 3.22 -5.51 4.41
C LEU A 44 3.22 -5.82 5.91
N ASN A 45 3.17 -4.81 6.77
CA ASN A 45 3.09 -5.04 8.22
C ASN A 45 1.79 -5.78 8.59
N LEU A 46 0.65 -5.41 8.00
CA LEU A 46 -0.63 -6.10 8.22
C LEU A 46 -0.61 -7.56 7.77
N LEU A 47 0.07 -7.85 6.66
CA LEU A 47 0.23 -9.20 6.12
C LEU A 47 1.14 -10.05 7.02
N LEU A 48 2.26 -9.49 7.47
CA LEU A 48 3.20 -10.16 8.38
C LEU A 48 2.56 -10.44 9.75
N ASP A 49 1.85 -9.47 10.33
CA ASP A 49 1.12 -9.64 11.60
C ASP A 49 0.07 -10.75 11.52
N ARG A 50 -0.42 -11.05 10.31
CA ARG A 50 -1.38 -12.12 10.02
C ARG A 50 -0.73 -13.40 9.47
N SER A 51 0.60 -13.50 9.52
CA SER A 51 1.37 -14.67 9.08
C SER A 51 1.18 -15.04 7.60
N PHE A 52 0.92 -14.06 6.73
CA PHE A 52 0.98 -14.28 5.29
C PHE A 52 2.44 -14.33 4.83
N GLU A 53 2.78 -15.34 4.05
CA GLU A 53 4.17 -15.59 3.62
C GLU A 53 4.38 -15.36 2.12
N LYS A 54 3.30 -15.28 1.34
CA LYS A 54 3.31 -15.10 -0.12
C LYS A 54 2.45 -13.90 -0.49
N VAL A 55 3.05 -12.90 -1.14
CA VAL A 55 2.39 -11.61 -1.39
C VAL A 55 2.56 -11.17 -2.83
N LEU A 56 1.46 -10.70 -3.43
CA LEU A 56 1.47 -9.95 -4.69
C LEU A 56 1.10 -8.50 -4.38
N ILE A 57 2.02 -7.57 -4.63
CA ILE A 57 1.81 -6.14 -4.44
C ILE A 57 1.42 -5.55 -5.80
N GLN A 58 0.30 -4.82 -5.82
CA GLN A 58 -0.19 -4.11 -6.99
C GLN A 58 -0.32 -2.63 -6.65
N THR A 59 0.25 -1.77 -7.49
CA THR A 59 0.17 -0.31 -7.36
C THR A 59 0.08 0.31 -8.75
N ASP A 60 -0.57 1.45 -8.88
CA ASP A 60 -0.60 2.26 -10.11
C ASP A 60 0.55 3.28 -10.17
N SER A 61 1.46 3.26 -9.19
CA SER A 61 2.67 4.06 -9.21
C SER A 61 3.86 3.25 -9.74
N LEU A 62 4.18 3.46 -11.02
CA LEU A 62 5.37 2.89 -11.63
C LEU A 62 6.65 3.34 -10.89
N GLU A 63 6.65 4.57 -10.38
CA GLU A 63 7.74 5.12 -9.57
C GLU A 63 7.94 4.33 -8.27
N ALA A 64 6.86 3.93 -7.58
CA ALA A 64 6.94 3.07 -6.40
C ALA A 64 7.45 1.66 -6.74
N VAL A 65 7.03 1.10 -7.88
CA VAL A 65 7.55 -0.19 -8.38
C VAL A 65 9.05 -0.12 -8.59
N ASN A 66 9.52 0.89 -9.32
CA ASN A 66 10.93 1.09 -9.61
C ASN A 66 11.73 1.32 -8.31
N ALA A 67 11.23 2.16 -7.39
CA ALA A 67 11.90 2.41 -6.12
C ALA A 67 12.14 1.15 -5.28
N ILE A 68 11.18 0.21 -5.26
CA ILE A 68 11.31 -1.07 -4.55
C ILE A 68 12.21 -2.04 -5.34
N GLN A 69 12.09 -2.10 -6.66
CA GLN A 69 12.96 -2.98 -7.46
C GLN A 69 14.43 -2.53 -7.42
N GLU A 70 14.68 -1.24 -7.61
CA GLU A 70 16.02 -0.65 -7.53
C GLU A 70 16.57 -0.67 -6.11
N GLY A 71 15.74 -0.47 -5.09
CA GLY A 71 16.14 -0.57 -3.70
C GLY A 71 16.64 -1.97 -3.29
N SER A 72 16.22 -3.01 -4.02
CA SER A 72 16.72 -4.37 -3.85
C SER A 72 18.21 -4.50 -4.19
N SER A 73 18.77 -3.57 -4.98
CA SER A 73 20.19 -3.55 -5.33
C SER A 73 21.08 -2.92 -4.24
N GLY A 74 20.50 -2.44 -3.14
CA GLY A 74 21.24 -1.86 -2.00
C GLY A 74 21.53 -0.36 -2.11
N PHE A 75 21.15 0.30 -3.21
CA PHE A 75 21.45 1.72 -3.46
C PHE A 75 20.31 2.69 -3.09
N SER A 76 19.20 2.23 -2.52
CA SER A 76 18.10 3.15 -2.15
C SER A 76 18.40 3.92 -0.87
N ASN A 77 18.52 5.25 -1.00
CA ASN A 77 18.80 6.17 0.11
C ASN A 77 17.56 6.51 0.95
N SER A 78 16.36 6.08 0.56
CA SER A 78 15.15 6.37 1.31
C SER A 78 14.98 5.42 2.50
N ALA A 79 14.87 5.97 3.71
CA ALA A 79 14.56 5.20 4.92
C ALA A 79 13.24 4.41 4.78
N LEU A 80 12.28 4.92 4.01
CA LEU A 80 11.01 4.25 3.76
C LEU A 80 11.19 2.98 2.91
N VAL A 81 11.95 3.08 1.82
CA VAL A 81 12.26 1.93 0.95
C VAL A 81 13.04 0.86 1.71
N ARG A 82 14.01 1.26 2.55
CA ARG A 82 14.73 0.33 3.43
C ARG A 82 13.80 -0.43 4.39
N ARG A 83 12.80 0.24 4.97
CA ARG A 83 11.81 -0.42 5.84
C ARG A 83 10.92 -1.38 5.07
N ILE A 84 10.54 -1.03 3.84
CA ILE A 84 9.81 -1.94 2.94
C ILE A 84 10.64 -3.20 2.67
N HIS A 85 11.92 -3.05 2.32
CA HIS A 85 12.81 -4.21 2.11
C HIS A 85 12.97 -5.07 3.35
N PHE A 86 13.07 -4.46 4.53
CA PHE A 86 13.12 -5.22 5.79
C PHE A 86 11.86 -6.08 5.98
N ALA A 87 10.68 -5.54 5.70
CA ALA A 87 9.43 -6.30 5.75
C ALA A 87 9.38 -7.39 4.66
N LEU A 88 9.80 -7.09 3.43
CA LEU A 88 9.84 -8.05 2.33
C LEU A 88 10.78 -9.23 2.61
N ALA A 89 11.88 -9.01 3.34
CA ALA A 89 12.82 -10.07 3.72
C ALA A 89 12.22 -11.13 4.66
N ALA A 90 11.13 -10.79 5.36
CA ALA A 90 10.40 -11.75 6.21
C ALA A 90 9.41 -12.63 5.42
N LEU A 91 9.12 -12.29 4.15
CA LEU A 91 8.22 -13.07 3.29
C LEU A 91 8.98 -14.20 2.60
N LYS A 92 8.34 -15.37 2.44
CA LYS A 92 8.90 -16.48 1.66
C LYS A 92 8.91 -16.18 0.16
N GLN A 93 7.90 -15.45 -0.32
CA GLN A 93 7.79 -15.08 -1.72
C GLN A 93 7.03 -13.76 -1.85
N TRP A 94 7.53 -12.88 -2.70
CA TRP A 94 6.81 -11.66 -3.04
C TRP A 94 7.02 -11.30 -4.51
N LYS A 95 6.06 -10.57 -5.07
CA LYS A 95 6.16 -9.90 -6.36
C LYS A 95 5.53 -8.53 -6.25
N ILE A 96 6.04 -7.58 -7.03
CA ILE A 96 5.43 -6.27 -7.22
C ILE A 96 5.18 -6.03 -8.70
N GLN A 97 4.01 -5.52 -9.05
CA GLN A 97 3.65 -5.18 -10.42
C GLN A 97 2.87 -3.87 -10.49
N HIS A 98 3.12 -3.14 -11.57
CA HIS A 98 2.34 -1.96 -11.91
C HIS A 98 0.99 -2.40 -12.51
N ILE A 99 -0.10 -1.81 -12.04
CA ILE A 99 -1.44 -1.95 -12.63
C ILE A 99 -1.93 -0.61 -13.15
N SER A 100 -2.81 -0.63 -14.15
CA SER A 100 -3.44 0.62 -14.58
C SER A 100 -4.38 1.15 -13.49
N ARG A 101 -4.56 2.47 -13.44
CA ARG A 101 -5.53 3.09 -12.53
C ARG A 101 -6.95 2.57 -12.72
N SER A 102 -7.32 2.17 -13.95
CA SER A 102 -8.60 1.52 -14.27
C SER A 102 -8.76 0.14 -13.64
N GLU A 103 -7.66 -0.56 -13.33
CA GLU A 103 -7.69 -1.83 -12.60
C GLU A 103 -7.67 -1.59 -11.08
N ASN A 104 -7.23 -0.42 -10.63
CA ASN A 104 -7.17 -0.02 -9.22
C ASN A 104 -8.47 0.63 -8.71
N LEU A 105 -9.59 0.49 -9.44
CA LEU A 105 -10.86 1.16 -9.13
C LEU A 105 -11.43 0.82 -7.75
N VAL A 106 -11.13 -0.37 -7.22
CA VAL A 106 -11.54 -0.78 -5.88
C VAL A 106 -10.83 0.04 -4.80
N ALA A 107 -9.51 0.24 -4.93
CA ALA A 107 -8.75 1.11 -4.03
C ALA A 107 -9.17 2.57 -4.17
N ASP A 108 -9.43 3.03 -5.40
CA ASP A 108 -9.94 4.38 -5.68
C ASP A 108 -11.36 4.59 -5.12
N SER A 109 -12.21 3.56 -5.10
CA SER A 109 -13.54 3.58 -4.50
C SER A 109 -13.46 3.64 -2.96
N LEU A 110 -12.56 2.86 -2.37
CA LEU A 110 -12.22 2.94 -0.93
C LEU A 110 -11.69 4.32 -0.55
N ALA A 111 -10.90 4.94 -1.42
CA ALA A 111 -10.39 6.29 -1.21
C ALA A 111 -11.49 7.35 -1.12
N LYS A 112 -12.58 7.16 -1.87
CA LYS A 112 -13.73 8.07 -1.86
C LYS A 112 -14.64 7.87 -0.65
N SER A 113 -14.73 6.66 -0.10
CA SER A 113 -15.59 6.36 1.05
C SER A 113 -14.98 6.80 2.38
N VAL A 114 -13.65 6.83 2.50
CA VAL A 114 -12.95 7.24 3.73
C VAL A 114 -12.61 8.75 3.71
N ARG A 115 -13.50 9.57 4.28
CA ARG A 115 -13.32 11.03 4.49
C ARG A 115 -12.85 11.39 5.90
N SER A 116 -11.99 10.58 6.51
CA SER A 116 -11.52 10.86 7.87
C SER A 116 -10.14 11.53 7.86
N ARG A 117 -10.02 12.65 8.58
CA ARG A 117 -8.75 13.36 8.86
C ARG A 117 -8.09 12.93 10.18
N SER A 118 -8.38 11.73 10.69
CA SER A 118 -7.69 11.28 11.90
C SER A 118 -6.27 10.82 11.58
N LEU A 119 -5.33 11.22 12.42
CA LEU A 119 -3.99 10.66 12.46
C LEU A 119 -4.06 9.15 12.77
N GLY A 120 -3.28 8.34 12.03
CA GLY A 120 -3.14 6.89 12.27
C GLY A 120 -3.66 5.99 11.15
N LEU A 121 -3.26 4.71 11.22
CA LEU A 121 -3.74 3.64 10.35
C LEU A 121 -5.14 3.22 10.82
N ARG A 122 -6.11 3.26 9.91
CA ARG A 122 -7.44 2.66 10.13
C ARG A 122 -7.59 1.42 9.28
N LEU A 123 -8.27 0.44 9.86
CA LEU A 123 -8.62 -0.81 9.22
C LEU A 123 -10.11 -0.81 8.86
N ILE A 124 -10.41 -1.36 7.70
CA ILE A 124 -11.75 -1.48 7.12
C ILE A 124 -12.02 -2.97 7.03
N VAL A 125 -12.83 -3.49 7.96
CA VAL A 125 -13.07 -4.93 8.07
C VAL A 125 -14.05 -5.39 7.00
N ASP A 126 -15.10 -4.61 6.74
CA ASP A 126 -16.11 -4.95 5.73
C ASP A 126 -15.74 -4.36 4.36
N PRO A 127 -15.95 -5.11 3.26
CA PRO A 127 -15.74 -4.55 1.94
C PRO A 127 -16.73 -3.40 1.66
N PRO A 128 -16.32 -2.39 0.89
CA PRO A 128 -17.26 -1.39 0.40
C PRO A 128 -18.31 -2.10 -0.47
N MET A 129 -19.55 -1.58 -0.52
CA MET A 129 -20.70 -2.25 -1.15
C MET A 129 -20.54 -2.65 -2.63
N ARG A 130 -19.41 -2.36 -3.29
CA ARG A 130 -19.02 -2.90 -4.58
C ARG A 130 -17.51 -3.17 -4.60
N ILE A 131 -17.15 -4.44 -4.77
CA ILE A 131 -15.87 -4.91 -5.30
C ILE A 131 -16.15 -5.44 -6.70
#